data_AF-A0A1W6ZXP4-F1
#
_entry.id   AF-A0A1W6ZXP4-F1
#
_cell.length_a   1.000
_cell.length_b   1.000
_cell.length_c   1.000
_cell.angle_alpha   90.00
_cell.angle_beta   90.00
_cell.angle_gamma   90.00
#
_symmetry.space_group_name_H-M   'P 1'
#
loop_
_entity.id
_entity.type
_entity.pdbx_description
1 polymer ?
#
loop_
_entity_poly.entity_id
_entity_poly.type
_entity_poly.pdbx_seq_one_letter_code
_entity_poly.pdbx_strand_id
1 'polypeptide(L)'
;MGATMAQNLAHETAREIGRTYAARGPWIDDVTPGDPADEALFESRPIPADAWSAFETSALCEHMHGIPHEGIIGAYEEFWFTAPQLPALIALLETELGHAPHQARAWLSELARFARRAQARNVGVTFVVSG
;
A
#
# COMPACT_ATOMS: atom_id res chain seq x y z
N MET A 1 9.85 22.17 -34.19
CA MET A 1 10.68 22.35 -32.98
C MET A 1 9.78 22.27 -31.76
N GLY A 2 10.06 21.36 -30.82
CA GLY A 2 9.73 21.57 -29.41
C GLY A 2 8.67 20.69 -28.75
N ALA A 3 7.89 19.88 -29.48
CA ALA A 3 6.89 18.98 -28.87
C ALA A 3 7.48 17.86 -27.97
N THR A 4 8.81 17.79 -27.85
CA THR A 4 9.52 16.66 -27.23
C THR A 4 10.03 16.93 -25.81
N MET A 5 10.06 18.18 -25.34
CA MET A 5 10.61 18.48 -23.99
C MET A 5 9.56 18.49 -22.88
N ALA A 6 8.32 18.90 -23.15
CA ALA A 6 7.26 18.91 -22.13
C ALA A 6 6.61 17.52 -21.93
N GLN A 7 6.71 16.63 -22.91
CA GLN A 7 6.21 15.25 -22.82
C GLN A 7 7.25 14.29 -22.21
N ASN A 8 8.54 14.63 -22.26
CA ASN A 8 9.56 13.97 -21.43
C ASN A 8 9.38 14.29 -19.93
N LEU A 9 8.61 15.34 -19.59
CA LEU A 9 8.24 15.67 -18.21
C LEU A 9 7.11 14.78 -17.65
N ALA A 10 6.49 13.93 -18.49
CA ALA A 10 5.25 13.25 -18.13
C ALA A 10 5.40 11.84 -17.53
N HIS A 11 6.53 11.14 -17.71
CA HIS A 11 6.55 9.68 -17.51
C HIS A 11 7.95 9.14 -17.17
N GLU A 12 8.73 9.86 -16.35
CA GLU A 12 9.55 9.14 -15.37
C GLU A 12 8.57 8.53 -14.37
N THR A 13 7.95 7.43 -14.80
CA THR A 13 7.08 6.59 -14.00
C THR A 13 7.79 6.33 -12.69
N ALA A 14 7.24 6.82 -11.59
CA ALA A 14 7.71 6.46 -10.26
C ALA A 14 7.85 4.93 -10.24
N ARG A 15 9.10 4.46 -10.14
CA ARG A 15 9.44 3.04 -10.23
C ARG A 15 8.53 2.28 -9.26
N GLU A 16 7.65 1.42 -9.76
CA GLU A 16 6.83 0.59 -8.88
C GLU A 16 7.74 -0.44 -8.22
N ILE A 17 7.72 -0.49 -6.89
CA ILE A 17 8.55 -1.43 -6.10
C ILE A 17 7.72 -2.52 -5.45
N GLY A 18 6.41 -2.51 -5.66
CA GLY A 18 5.50 -3.39 -4.94
C GLY A 18 4.06 -2.97 -5.12
N ARG A 19 3.16 -3.70 -4.47
CA ARG A 19 1.72 -3.48 -4.53
C ARG A 19 1.08 -3.73 -3.17
N THR A 20 0.06 -2.94 -2.87
CA THR A 20 -0.85 -3.18 -1.75
C THR A 20 -2.06 -3.94 -2.23
N TYR A 21 -2.46 -4.98 -1.52
CA TYR A 21 -3.55 -5.88 -1.87
C TYR A 21 -4.65 -5.90 -0.80
N ALA A 22 -5.87 -6.18 -1.23
CA ALA A 22 -7.00 -6.53 -0.39
C ALA A 22 -7.90 -7.49 -1.18
N ALA A 23 -8.38 -8.55 -0.54
CA ALA A 23 -9.31 -9.48 -1.19
C ALA A 23 -10.57 -8.77 -1.67
N ARG A 24 -11.15 -9.21 -2.81
CA ARG A 24 -12.41 -8.64 -3.32
C ARG A 24 -13.61 -9.00 -2.44
N GLY A 25 -13.48 -9.99 -1.57
CA GLY A 25 -14.48 -10.34 -0.59
C GLY A 25 -13.96 -11.28 0.49
N PRO A 26 -14.72 -11.47 1.58
CA PRO A 26 -14.32 -12.26 2.74
C PRO A 26 -14.37 -13.78 2.51
N TRP A 27 -14.85 -14.22 1.35
CA TRP A 27 -14.89 -15.64 0.97
C TRP A 27 -13.57 -16.15 0.38
N ILE A 28 -12.59 -15.26 0.21
CA ILE A 28 -11.24 -15.60 -0.23
C ILE A 28 -10.44 -15.86 1.04
N ASP A 29 -10.29 -17.14 1.37
CA ASP A 29 -9.55 -17.63 2.53
C ASP A 29 -8.34 -18.43 2.06
N ASP A 30 -7.26 -18.44 2.84
CA ASP A 30 -6.00 -19.15 2.55
C ASP A 30 -5.27 -18.80 1.23
N VAL A 31 -5.62 -17.70 0.55
CA VAL A 31 -4.92 -17.25 -0.67
C VAL A 31 -4.06 -16.02 -0.37
N THR A 32 -2.79 -16.11 -0.71
CA THR A 32 -1.83 -15.01 -0.57
C THR A 32 -1.75 -14.21 -1.87
N PRO A 33 -1.81 -12.87 -1.83
CA PRO A 33 -1.59 -12.05 -3.02
C PRO A 33 -0.15 -12.16 -3.55
N GLY A 34 0.04 -12.14 -4.87
CA GLY A 34 1.36 -12.16 -5.50
C GLY A 34 1.59 -13.33 -6.47
N ASP A 35 0.74 -14.36 -6.43
CA ASP A 35 0.65 -15.33 -7.52
C ASP A 35 -0.16 -14.75 -8.69
N PRO A 36 0.35 -14.73 -9.93
CA PRO A 36 -0.39 -14.30 -11.11
C PRO A 36 -1.74 -15.02 -11.31
N ALA A 37 -1.87 -16.26 -10.86
CA ALA A 37 -3.11 -17.03 -10.94
C ALA A 37 -4.21 -16.46 -10.03
N ASP A 38 -3.82 -15.83 -8.93
CA ASP A 38 -4.72 -15.36 -7.89
C ASP A 38 -4.96 -13.85 -7.92
N GLU A 39 -4.18 -13.08 -8.70
CA GLU A 39 -4.32 -11.63 -8.88
C GLU A 39 -5.76 -11.16 -9.10
N ALA A 40 -6.57 -11.93 -9.84
CA ALA A 40 -7.96 -11.60 -10.14
C ALA A 40 -8.87 -11.58 -8.88
N LEU A 41 -8.48 -12.28 -7.82
CA LEU A 41 -9.18 -12.36 -6.54
C LEU A 41 -9.00 -11.09 -5.70
N PHE A 42 -8.00 -10.26 -6.02
CA PHE A 42 -7.63 -9.09 -5.24
C PHE A 42 -7.98 -7.77 -5.95
N GLU A 43 -8.23 -6.74 -5.13
CA GLU A 43 -8.04 -5.34 -5.52
C GLU A 43 -6.60 -4.98 -5.15
N SER A 44 -5.87 -4.31 -6.05
CA SER A 44 -4.50 -3.91 -5.78
C SER A 44 -4.18 -2.48 -6.20
N ARG A 45 -3.15 -1.90 -5.57
CA ARG A 45 -2.63 -0.56 -5.85
C ARG A 45 -1.11 -0.57 -5.89
N PRO A 46 -0.48 0.16 -6.82
CA PRO A 46 0.98 0.22 -6.88
C PRO A 46 1.55 0.95 -5.67
N ILE A 47 2.76 0.55 -5.27
CA ILE A 47 3.61 1.23 -4.30
C ILE A 47 4.68 2.00 -5.09
N PRO A 48 4.59 3.33 -5.20
CA PRO A 48 5.61 4.15 -5.85
C PRO A 48 6.90 4.18 -5.04
N ALA A 49 8.07 3.95 -5.66
CA ALA A 49 9.38 3.93 -4.99
C ALA A 49 9.67 5.20 -4.18
N ASP A 50 9.30 6.36 -4.71
CA ASP A 50 9.53 7.67 -4.10
C ASP A 50 8.65 7.90 -2.87
N ALA A 51 7.38 7.49 -2.96
CA ALA A 51 6.46 7.50 -1.84
C ALA A 51 6.87 6.50 -0.75
N TRP A 52 7.37 5.33 -1.14
CA TRP A 52 7.89 4.31 -0.23
C TRP A 52 9.20 4.75 0.47
N SER A 53 10.14 5.30 -0.28
CA SER A 53 11.40 5.82 0.30
C SER A 53 11.10 6.93 1.32
N ALA A 54 10.11 7.78 1.03
CA ALA A 54 9.64 8.81 1.97
C ALA A 54 8.96 8.21 3.21
N PHE A 55 8.27 7.08 3.03
CA PHE A 55 7.65 6.32 4.10
C PHE A 55 8.69 5.68 5.02
N GLU A 56 9.70 4.98 4.48
CA GLU A 56 10.80 4.34 5.23
C GLU A 56 11.64 5.34 6.02
N THR A 57 11.84 6.54 5.46
CA THR A 57 12.65 7.60 6.10
C THR A 57 11.85 8.46 7.09
N SER A 58 10.56 8.16 7.28
CA SER A 58 9.69 8.86 8.22
C SER A 58 9.36 7.99 9.44
N ALA A 59 8.83 8.60 10.51
CA ALA A 59 8.37 7.87 11.69
C ALA A 59 7.17 6.93 11.40
N LEU A 60 6.50 7.09 10.24
CA LEU A 60 5.33 6.29 9.88
C LEU A 60 5.66 4.79 9.74
N CYS A 61 6.85 4.42 9.27
CA CYS A 61 7.26 3.01 9.21
C CYS A 61 7.35 2.39 10.62
N GLU A 62 8.00 3.10 11.55
CA GLU A 62 8.07 2.71 12.97
C GLU A 62 6.69 2.64 13.62
N HIS A 63 5.82 3.62 13.34
CA HIS A 63 4.45 3.64 13.86
C HIS A 63 3.61 2.48 13.31
N MET A 64 3.80 2.08 12.04
CA MET A 64 3.14 0.91 11.47
C MET A 64 3.59 -0.39 12.14
N HIS A 65 4.87 -0.52 12.49
CA HIS A 65 5.34 -1.65 13.29
C HIS A 65 4.72 -1.70 14.70
N GLY A 66 4.28 -0.54 15.23
CA GLY A 66 3.57 -0.46 16.50
C GLY A 66 2.14 -0.99 16.48
N ILE A 67 1.53 -1.15 15.31
CA ILE A 67 0.23 -1.83 15.16
C ILE A 67 0.49 -3.33 15.15
N PRO A 68 -0.19 -4.15 15.98
CA PRO A 68 -0.09 -5.60 15.86
C PRO A 68 -0.44 -6.01 14.43
N HIS A 69 0.52 -6.59 13.73
CA HIS A 69 0.40 -7.08 12.36
C HIS A 69 1.02 -8.47 12.29
N GLU A 70 0.55 -9.28 11.37
CA GLU A 70 1.15 -10.58 11.10
C GLU A 70 2.30 -10.33 10.12
N GLY A 71 3.50 -10.79 10.46
CA GLY A 71 4.71 -10.49 9.70
C GLY A 71 4.89 -11.40 8.48
N ILE A 72 5.54 -10.85 7.45
CA ILE A 72 6.07 -11.46 6.22
C ILE A 72 5.31 -12.70 5.71
N ILE A 73 4.49 -12.53 4.67
CA ILE A 73 4.08 -13.68 3.86
C ILE A 73 5.19 -14.03 2.85
N GLY A 74 5.90 -15.13 3.12
CA GLY A 74 6.87 -15.71 2.19
C GLY A 74 8.12 -14.86 1.94
N ALA A 75 8.44 -14.63 0.66
CA ALA A 75 9.67 -13.94 0.23
C ALA A 75 9.50 -12.42 0.01
N TYR A 76 8.25 -11.92 0.09
CA TYR A 76 7.90 -10.56 -0.29
C TYR A 76 6.78 -10.07 0.61
N GLU A 77 7.08 -9.58 1.82
CA GLU A 77 6.12 -8.77 2.56
C GLU A 77 6.72 -8.11 3.79
N GLU A 78 6.26 -6.90 4.09
CA GLU A 78 6.75 -6.13 5.22
C GLU A 78 5.65 -5.86 6.25
N PHE A 79 4.38 -5.74 5.80
CA PHE A 79 3.22 -5.53 6.67
C PHE A 79 1.97 -6.27 6.16
N TRP A 80 1.32 -7.02 7.05
CA TRP A 80 0.00 -7.63 6.79
C TRP A 80 -0.97 -7.34 7.95
N PHE A 81 -2.08 -6.67 7.63
CA PHE A 81 -3.11 -6.27 8.59
C PHE A 81 -4.42 -7.01 8.33
N THR A 82 -4.95 -7.66 9.35
CA THR A 82 -6.27 -8.31 9.33
C THR A 82 -7.41 -7.28 9.38
N ALA A 83 -8.62 -7.69 9.00
CA ALA A 83 -9.79 -6.80 9.00
C ALA A 83 -10.02 -6.06 10.35
N PRO A 84 -9.87 -6.72 11.54
CA PRO A 84 -9.98 -6.04 12.83
C PRO A 84 -8.90 -4.99 13.11
N GLN A 85 -7.75 -5.06 12.44
CA GLN A 85 -6.63 -4.12 12.61
C GLN A 85 -6.78 -2.88 11.71
N LEU A 86 -7.61 -2.94 10.66
CA LEU A 86 -7.77 -1.83 9.72
C LEU A 86 -8.24 -0.50 10.34
N PRO A 87 -9.12 -0.44 11.37
CA PRO A 87 -9.43 0.83 12.03
C PRO A 87 -8.16 1.55 12.56
N ALA A 88 -7.22 0.80 13.14
CA ALA A 88 -5.98 1.35 13.67
C ALA A 88 -5.04 1.81 12.54
N LEU A 89 -4.90 1.00 11.49
CA LEU A 89 -4.13 1.38 10.29
C LEU A 89 -4.69 2.65 9.65
N ILE A 90 -6.01 2.74 9.47
CA ILE A 90 -6.67 3.90 8.88
C ILE A 90 -6.41 5.16 9.71
N ALA A 91 -6.57 5.07 11.03
CA ALA A 91 -6.32 6.20 11.93
C ALA A 91 -4.84 6.65 11.89
N LEU A 92 -3.91 5.71 11.82
CA LEU A 92 -2.48 6.01 11.67
C LEU A 92 -2.21 6.74 10.34
N LEU A 93 -2.67 6.19 9.21
CA LEU A 93 -2.49 6.80 7.89
C LEU A 93 -3.07 8.22 7.83
N GLU A 94 -4.24 8.44 8.43
CA GLU A 94 -4.88 9.76 8.49
C GLU A 94 -4.13 10.76 9.35
N THR A 95 -3.55 10.31 10.47
CA THR A 95 -2.72 11.16 11.33
C THR A 95 -1.44 11.55 10.60
N GLU A 96 -0.78 10.58 9.96
CA GLU A 96 0.49 10.77 9.28
C GLU A 96 0.35 11.58 7.99
N LEU A 97 -0.82 11.59 7.35
CA LEU A 97 -1.10 12.46 6.20
C LEU A 97 -0.86 13.95 6.49
N GLY A 98 -1.09 14.39 7.73
CA GLY A 98 -0.83 15.77 8.15
C GLY A 98 0.66 16.12 8.21
N HIS A 99 1.52 15.12 8.41
CA HIS A 99 2.95 15.26 8.65
C HIS A 99 3.82 14.76 7.49
N ALA A 100 3.23 13.99 6.58
CA ALA A 100 3.95 13.36 5.48
C ALA A 100 4.57 14.37 4.50
N PRO A 101 5.73 14.03 3.89
CA PRO A 101 6.28 14.75 2.75
C PRO A 101 5.29 14.83 1.60
N HIS A 102 5.31 15.92 0.82
CA HIS A 102 4.36 16.16 -0.27
C HIS A 102 4.25 14.98 -1.25
N GLN A 103 5.39 14.34 -1.58
CA GLN A 103 5.47 13.18 -2.48
C GLN A 103 4.70 11.95 -1.97
N ALA A 104 4.58 11.75 -0.65
CA ALA A 104 3.90 10.60 -0.06
C ALA A 104 2.40 10.85 0.20
N ARG A 105 1.97 12.11 0.32
CA ARG A 105 0.58 12.46 0.73
C ARG A 105 -0.49 11.88 -0.18
N ALA A 106 -0.29 11.98 -1.49
CA ALA A 106 -1.26 11.46 -2.45
C ALA A 106 -1.40 9.94 -2.32
N TRP A 107 -0.28 9.23 -2.23
CA TRP A 107 -0.24 7.79 -2.04
C TRP A 107 -0.85 7.35 -0.70
N LEU A 108 -0.49 7.99 0.41
CA LEU A 108 -1.06 7.71 1.73
C LEU A 108 -2.58 7.96 1.80
N SER A 109 -3.07 9.00 1.11
CA SER A 109 -4.51 9.29 1.03
C SER A 109 -5.24 8.19 0.27
N GLU A 110 -4.68 7.73 -0.85
CA GLU A 110 -5.23 6.60 -1.59
C GLU A 110 -5.17 5.29 -0.80
N LEU A 111 -4.09 5.07 -0.05
CA LEU A 111 -3.93 3.92 0.83
C LEU A 111 -4.97 3.91 1.96
N ALA A 112 -5.24 5.04 2.60
CA ALA A 112 -6.29 5.16 3.61
C ALA A 112 -7.69 4.88 3.01
N ARG A 113 -7.97 5.39 1.80
CA ARG A 113 -9.22 5.08 1.07
C ARG A 113 -9.31 3.59 0.72
N PHE A 114 -8.20 2.99 0.32
CA PHE A 114 -8.11 1.57 0.02
C PHE A 114 -8.40 0.71 1.26
N ALA A 115 -7.76 1.02 2.39
CA ALA A 115 -7.99 0.33 3.66
C ALA A 115 -9.45 0.46 4.14
N ARG A 116 -10.10 1.61 3.97
CA ARG A 116 -11.54 1.75 4.26
C ARG A 116 -12.42 0.85 3.39
N ARG A 117 -12.10 0.70 2.09
CA ARG A 117 -12.82 -0.22 1.20
C ARG A 117 -12.62 -1.67 1.61
N ALA A 118 -11.39 -2.04 2.01
CA ALA A 118 -11.09 -3.37 2.55
C ALA A 118 -11.88 -3.64 3.84
N GLN A 119 -11.90 -2.68 4.77
CA GLN A 119 -12.66 -2.75 6.01
C GLN A 119 -14.16 -2.91 5.75
N ALA A 120 -14.73 -2.17 4.81
CA ALA A 120 -16.14 -2.30 4.43
C ALA A 120 -16.52 -3.69 3.89
N ARG A 121 -15.53 -4.43 3.36
CA ARG A 121 -15.68 -5.82 2.90
C ARG A 121 -15.30 -6.85 3.97
N ASN A 122 -14.87 -6.41 5.15
CA ASN A 122 -14.33 -7.24 6.22
C ASN A 122 -13.14 -8.13 5.77
N VAL A 123 -12.20 -7.53 5.03
CA VAL A 123 -10.95 -8.20 4.58
C VAL A 123 -9.72 -7.43 5.04
N GLY A 124 -8.58 -8.10 5.11
CA GLY A 124 -7.29 -7.49 5.44
C GLY A 124 -6.65 -6.68 4.30
N VAL A 125 -5.52 -6.04 4.61
CA VAL A 125 -4.65 -5.31 3.68
C VAL A 125 -3.23 -5.84 3.81
N THR A 126 -2.60 -6.07 2.68
CA THR A 126 -1.28 -6.71 2.59
C THR A 126 -0.34 -5.89 1.71
N PHE A 127 0.89 -5.67 2.16
CA PHE A 127 1.91 -4.87 1.46
C PHE A 127 3.02 -5.77 0.90
N VAL A 128 2.95 -6.07 -0.39
CA VAL A 128 3.97 -6.87 -1.09
C VAL A 128 4.99 -5.91 -1.71
N VAL A 129 6.17 -5.81 -1.09
CA VAL A 129 7.28 -4.98 -1.58
C VAL A 129 8.40 -5.89 -2.08
N SER A 130 8.80 -5.69 -3.33
CA SER A 130 9.90 -6.39 -3.99
C SER A 130 11.22 -5.71 -3.63
N GLY A 131 12.12 -6.43 -2.97
CA GLY A 131 13.50 -5.99 -2.73
C GLY A 131 14.34 -5.87 -3.99
#